data_AF-A0A7S0SB83-F1
#
_entry.id   AF-A0A7S0SB83-F1
#
_cell.length_a   1.000
_cell.length_b   1.000
_cell.length_c   1.000
_cell.angle_alpha   90.00
_cell.angle_beta   90.00
_cell.angle_gamma   90.00
#
_symmetry.space_group_name_H-M   'P 1'
#
loop_
_entity.id
_entity.type
_entity.pdbx_description
1 polymer ?
#
loop_
_entity_poly.entity_id
_entity_poly.type
_entity_poly.pdbx_seq_one_letter_code
_entity_poly.pdbx_strand_id
1 'polypeptide(L)'
;SLKALFRPITVMVPDRQLIMENMLMAEGFVEAKMLAKKFASLYYLLEDMLSPQTHYDWGLRAIKSVLVVAGSLLRAEEGQVESDVLFRALRDFNIPKIISADMVIFMGLLNDLFLGVDPPRKRDVEFEKVIEATAVEMGLTVEDDFILRIVQLSELLAIRHCIFLMGCTGGGRTEAYRVLAKAIQKGVDVPEEEIVNDYLRACNKKKVVLRDINPKSISTQEFYGYVNLSTREWKDGMMSYYMRELATIPDEDPKWIILDGDLDANWIESMNSTMDDNRLLTLPSNERIRLLPHMKLIFEIRNLKFATPATATRA
;
A
#
# COMPACT_ATOMS: atom_id res chain seq x y z
N SER A 1 4.84 7.38 -41.48
CA SER A 1 5.00 7.78 -40.07
C SER A 1 4.06 6.96 -39.23
N LEU A 2 4.55 6.26 -38.20
CA LEU A 2 3.76 5.36 -37.33
C LEU A 2 2.48 6.05 -36.80
N LYS A 3 2.55 7.36 -36.54
CA LYS A 3 1.41 8.19 -36.09
C LYS A 3 0.22 8.19 -37.04
N ALA A 4 0.42 8.02 -38.34
CA ALA A 4 -0.68 8.00 -39.33
C ALA A 4 -1.54 6.73 -39.26
N LEU A 5 -1.04 5.67 -38.60
CA LEU A 5 -1.74 4.39 -38.43
C LEU A 5 -2.67 4.38 -37.21
N PHE A 6 -2.59 5.40 -36.34
CA PHE A 6 -3.34 5.45 -35.08
C PHE A 6 -4.26 6.67 -35.04
N ARG A 7 -5.49 6.46 -34.55
CA ARG A 7 -6.42 7.56 -34.23
C ARG A 7 -6.21 7.97 -32.78
N PRO A 8 -5.83 9.24 -32.50
CA PRO A 8 -5.71 9.69 -31.11
C PRO A 8 -7.10 9.73 -30.47
N ILE A 9 -7.20 9.15 -29.27
CA ILE A 9 -8.39 9.24 -28.41
C ILE A 9 -7.98 10.02 -27.18
N THR A 10 -8.72 11.08 -26.88
CA THR A 10 -8.45 11.95 -25.73
C THR A 10 -9.18 11.42 -24.51
N VAL A 11 -8.43 10.97 -23.49
CA VAL A 11 -8.95 10.40 -22.23
C VAL A 11 -8.45 11.21 -21.02
N MET A 12 -8.43 12.54 -21.14
CA MET A 12 -7.72 13.42 -20.20
C MET A 12 -8.41 13.59 -18.84
N VAL A 13 -9.74 13.66 -18.80
CA VAL A 13 -10.48 13.96 -17.56
C VAL A 13 -11.60 12.93 -17.37
N PRO A 14 -11.47 11.98 -16.44
CA PRO A 14 -12.56 11.10 -16.07
C PRO A 14 -13.56 11.81 -15.15
N ASP A 15 -14.84 11.46 -15.25
CA ASP A 15 -15.84 11.87 -14.27
C ASP A 15 -15.65 11.06 -12.98
N ARG A 16 -14.92 11.63 -12.02
CA ARG A 16 -14.61 10.97 -10.74
C ARG A 16 -15.87 10.72 -9.92
N GLN A 17 -16.86 11.63 -9.95
CA GLN A 17 -18.04 11.57 -9.08
C GLN A 17 -18.93 10.39 -9.43
N LEU A 18 -19.25 10.21 -10.72
CA LEU A 18 -20.09 9.09 -11.15
C LEU A 18 -19.41 7.73 -10.89
N ILE A 19 -18.09 7.66 -11.06
CA ILE A 19 -17.31 6.47 -10.74
C ILE A 19 -17.41 6.14 -9.24
N MET A 20 -17.21 7.14 -8.37
CA MET A 20 -17.32 6.95 -6.92
C MET A 20 -18.72 6.51 -6.47
N GLU A 21 -19.77 7.10 -7.06
CA GLU A 21 -21.16 6.71 -6.78
C GLU A 21 -21.42 5.24 -7.12
N ASN A 22 -21.07 4.81 -8.33
CA ASN A 22 -21.25 3.42 -8.76
C ASN A 22 -20.42 2.43 -7.92
N MET A 23 -19.21 2.82 -7.53
CA MET A 23 -18.36 1.97 -6.68
C MET A 23 -18.90 1.85 -5.26
N LEU A 24 -19.38 2.94 -4.66
CA LEU A 24 -20.04 2.90 -3.35
C LEU A 24 -21.29 2.01 -3.39
N MET A 25 -22.11 2.11 -4.44
CA MET A 25 -23.27 1.22 -4.61
C MET A 25 -22.85 -0.25 -4.71
N ALA A 26 -21.77 -0.55 -5.44
CA ALA A 26 -21.24 -1.91 -5.57
C ALA A 26 -20.71 -2.47 -4.24
N GLU A 27 -20.21 -1.62 -3.34
CA GLU A 27 -19.74 -2.00 -2.01
C GLU A 27 -20.86 -2.12 -0.96
N GLY A 28 -22.09 -1.75 -1.30
CA GLY A 28 -23.29 -1.91 -0.46
C GLY A 28 -23.86 -0.64 0.14
N PHE A 29 -23.34 0.55 -0.22
CA PHE A 29 -23.85 1.82 0.28
C PHE A 29 -25.17 2.22 -0.40
N VAL A 30 -26.18 2.55 0.41
CA VAL A 30 -27.50 3.03 -0.04
C VAL A 30 -27.47 4.54 -0.30
N GLU A 31 -26.77 5.32 0.53
CA GLU A 31 -26.62 6.79 0.40
C GLU A 31 -25.47 7.20 -0.53
N ALA A 32 -25.02 6.28 -1.40
CA ALA A 32 -23.85 6.41 -2.28
C ALA A 32 -23.80 7.74 -3.05
N LYS A 33 -24.94 8.24 -3.53
CA LYS A 33 -25.01 9.50 -4.30
C LYS A 33 -24.59 10.73 -3.48
N MET A 34 -25.06 10.84 -2.24
CA MET A 34 -24.70 11.97 -1.36
C MET A 34 -23.25 11.83 -0.89
N LEU A 35 -22.85 10.62 -0.51
CA LEU A 35 -21.51 10.31 -0.03
C LEU A 35 -20.44 10.50 -1.10
N ALA A 36 -20.70 10.09 -2.35
CA ALA A 36 -19.80 10.31 -3.48
C ALA A 36 -19.54 11.80 -3.74
N LYS A 37 -20.58 12.65 -3.61
CA LYS A 37 -20.43 14.11 -3.76
C LYS A 37 -19.54 14.69 -2.66
N LYS A 38 -19.70 14.24 -1.40
CA LYS A 38 -18.84 14.65 -0.28
C LYS A 38 -17.39 14.21 -0.50
N PHE A 39 -17.18 12.95 -0.86
CA PHE A 39 -15.86 12.40 -1.19
C PHE A 39 -15.21 13.24 -2.30
N ALA A 40 -15.89 13.40 -3.44
CA ALA A 40 -15.36 14.17 -4.57
C ALA A 40 -14.94 15.58 -4.15
N SER A 41 -15.81 16.28 -3.42
CA SER A 41 -15.54 17.63 -2.94
C SER A 41 -14.33 17.66 -2.01
N LEU A 42 -14.20 16.70 -1.09
CA LEU A 42 -13.03 16.58 -0.22
C LEU A 42 -11.76 16.45 -1.06
N TYR A 43 -11.71 15.52 -2.02
CA TYR A 43 -10.49 15.27 -2.79
C TYR A 43 -10.11 16.45 -3.69
N TYR A 44 -11.09 17.15 -4.27
CA TYR A 44 -10.82 18.40 -5.00
C TYR A 44 -10.27 19.49 -4.07
N LEU A 45 -10.86 19.67 -2.89
CA LEU A 45 -10.38 20.67 -1.92
C LEU A 45 -8.99 20.33 -1.39
N LEU A 46 -8.68 19.04 -1.16
CA LEU A 46 -7.36 18.61 -0.73
C LEU A 46 -6.30 18.79 -1.82
N GLU A 47 -6.66 18.56 -3.09
CA GLU A 47 -5.78 18.82 -4.24
C GLU A 47 -5.42 20.32 -4.36
N ASP A 48 -6.37 21.22 -4.06
CA ASP A 48 -6.19 22.67 -4.17
C ASP A 48 -5.58 23.34 -2.92
N MET A 49 -5.91 22.85 -1.71
CA MET A 49 -5.61 23.56 -0.45
C MET A 49 -4.36 23.04 0.27
N LEU A 50 -3.97 21.78 0.07
CA LEU A 50 -2.79 21.22 0.73
C LEU A 50 -1.50 21.69 0.06
N SER A 51 -0.40 21.60 0.81
CA SER A 51 0.91 21.89 0.23
C SER A 51 1.25 20.95 -0.92
N PRO A 52 1.92 21.41 -1.99
CA PRO A 52 2.25 20.57 -3.13
C PRO A 52 3.33 19.56 -2.74
N GLN A 53 2.94 18.32 -2.47
CA GLN A 53 3.84 17.21 -2.15
C GLN A 53 3.85 16.16 -3.27
N THR A 54 5.03 15.62 -3.60
CA THR A 54 5.18 14.62 -4.68
C THR A 54 4.53 13.26 -4.37
N HIS A 55 4.20 13.01 -3.10
CA HIS A 55 3.64 11.75 -2.62
C HIS A 55 2.13 11.80 -2.40
N TYR A 56 1.50 12.97 -2.52
CA TYR A 56 0.05 13.08 -2.46
C TYR A 56 -0.57 12.50 -3.74
N ASP A 57 -1.54 11.59 -3.56
CA ASP A 57 -2.25 10.94 -4.66
C ASP A 57 -3.77 11.05 -4.45
N TRP A 58 -4.38 11.91 -5.26
CA TRP A 58 -5.82 12.13 -5.34
C TRP A 58 -6.44 11.46 -6.58
N GLY A 59 -5.68 10.57 -7.23
CA GLY A 59 -6.10 9.86 -8.44
C GLY A 59 -7.11 8.73 -8.20
N LEU A 60 -7.65 8.18 -9.30
CA LEU A 60 -8.66 7.12 -9.26
C LEU A 60 -8.19 5.83 -8.56
N ARG A 61 -6.88 5.53 -8.57
CA ARG A 61 -6.34 4.34 -7.88
C ARG A 61 -6.43 4.50 -6.36
N ALA A 62 -6.05 5.66 -5.83
CA ALA A 62 -6.22 5.98 -4.41
C ALA A 62 -7.70 5.95 -4.02
N ILE A 63 -8.57 6.57 -4.83
CA ILE A 63 -10.02 6.55 -4.62
C ILE A 63 -10.55 5.12 -4.55
N LYS A 64 -10.20 4.26 -5.52
CA LYS A 64 -10.59 2.84 -5.53
C LYS A 64 -10.17 2.13 -4.26
N SER A 65 -8.93 2.33 -3.80
CA SER A 65 -8.45 1.69 -2.56
C SER A 65 -9.26 2.11 -1.33
N VAL A 66 -9.56 3.40 -1.18
CA VAL A 66 -10.40 3.88 -0.05
C VAL A 66 -11.79 3.28 -0.09
N LEU A 67 -12.42 3.24 -1.27
CA LEU A 67 -13.78 2.74 -1.41
C LEU A 67 -13.89 1.25 -1.10
N VAL A 68 -12.92 0.44 -1.54
CA VAL A 68 -12.86 -0.99 -1.20
C VAL A 68 -12.72 -1.19 0.31
N VAL A 69 -11.91 -0.37 0.98
CA VAL A 69 -11.76 -0.40 2.44
C VAL A 69 -13.06 0.00 3.14
N ALA A 70 -13.70 1.08 2.68
CA ALA A 70 -14.98 1.53 3.22
C ALA A 70 -16.06 0.43 3.09
N GLY A 71 -16.11 -0.26 1.95
CA GLY A 71 -16.99 -1.40 1.74
C GLY A 71 -16.69 -2.58 2.67
N SER A 72 -15.41 -2.89 2.89
CA SER A 72 -15.01 -3.93 3.85
C SER A 72 -15.40 -3.58 5.28
N LEU A 73 -15.26 -2.31 5.68
CA LEU A 73 -15.68 -1.83 7.00
C LEU A 73 -17.20 -1.89 7.18
N LEU A 74 -17.96 -1.49 6.15
CA LEU A 74 -19.42 -1.56 6.16
C LEU A 74 -19.93 -2.99 6.33
N ARG A 75 -19.29 -3.97 5.68
CA ARG A 75 -19.64 -5.39 5.80
C ARG A 75 -19.22 -6.02 7.13
N ALA A 76 -18.19 -5.49 7.77
CA ALA A 76 -17.69 -6.03 9.03
C ALA A 76 -18.58 -5.66 10.23
N GLU A 77 -19.31 -4.55 10.16
CA GLU A 77 -20.10 -4.00 11.26
C GLU A 77 -21.52 -3.66 10.76
N GLU A 78 -22.46 -4.59 10.91
CA GLU A 78 -23.86 -4.40 10.50
C GLU A 78 -24.53 -3.26 11.31
N GLY A 79 -25.33 -2.44 10.63
CA GLY A 79 -26.16 -1.39 11.26
C GLY A 79 -25.46 -0.06 11.54
N GLN A 80 -24.22 0.13 11.08
CA GLN A 80 -23.54 1.42 11.20
C GLN A 80 -24.06 2.47 10.23
N VAL A 81 -23.93 3.73 10.63
CA VAL A 81 -24.24 4.87 9.77
C VAL A 81 -23.19 4.93 8.66
N GLU A 82 -23.63 4.83 7.40
CA GLU A 82 -22.75 4.81 6.22
C GLU A 82 -21.80 6.00 6.15
N SER A 83 -22.26 7.19 6.57
CA SER A 83 -21.47 8.40 6.66
C SER A 83 -20.27 8.26 7.60
N ASP A 84 -20.45 7.58 8.74
CA ASP A 84 -19.40 7.40 9.75
C ASP A 84 -18.36 6.40 9.26
N VAL A 85 -18.81 5.33 8.60
CA VAL A 85 -17.93 4.34 7.97
C VAL A 85 -17.06 5.00 6.91
N LEU A 86 -17.64 5.83 6.04
CA LEU A 86 -16.89 6.53 5.00
C LEU A 86 -15.92 7.56 5.59
N PHE A 87 -16.34 8.32 6.61
CA PHE A 87 -15.46 9.26 7.32
C PHE A 87 -14.23 8.53 7.88
N ARG A 88 -14.47 7.41 8.56
CA ARG A 88 -13.40 6.61 9.18
C ARG A 88 -12.44 6.06 8.13
N ALA A 89 -12.96 5.50 7.03
CA ALA A 89 -12.13 5.01 5.93
C ALA A 89 -11.27 6.12 5.31
N LEU A 90 -11.86 7.31 5.06
CA LEU A 90 -11.16 8.47 4.52
C LEU A 90 -10.06 8.98 5.46
N ARG A 91 -10.37 9.07 6.76
CA ARG A 91 -9.43 9.52 7.79
C ARG A 91 -8.26 8.54 7.91
N ASP A 92 -8.56 7.28 8.20
CA ASP A 92 -7.56 6.28 8.57
C ASP A 92 -6.63 5.95 7.38
N PHE A 93 -7.13 5.98 6.14
CA PHE A 93 -6.32 5.74 4.94
C PHE A 93 -5.41 6.91 4.55
N ASN A 94 -5.82 8.16 4.82
CA ASN A 94 -5.07 9.35 4.40
C ASN A 94 -4.12 9.87 5.49
N ILE A 95 -4.42 9.70 6.78
CA ILE A 95 -3.53 10.13 7.89
C ILE A 95 -2.06 9.68 7.70
N PRO A 96 -1.74 8.43 7.32
CA PRO A 96 -0.35 7.99 7.15
C PRO A 96 0.40 8.73 6.04
N LYS A 97 -0.34 9.37 5.10
CA LYS A 97 0.21 10.03 3.92
C LYS A 97 0.37 11.54 4.09
N ILE A 98 -0.43 12.16 4.95
CA ILE A 98 -0.47 13.61 5.14
C ILE A 98 0.66 14.05 6.07
N ILE A 99 1.38 15.11 5.69
CA ILE A 99 2.43 15.68 6.54
C ILE A 99 1.80 16.42 7.73
N SER A 100 2.54 16.51 8.85
CA SER A 100 2.02 17.11 10.09
C SER A 100 1.51 18.54 9.93
N ALA A 101 2.13 19.35 9.07
CA ALA A 101 1.72 20.74 8.82
C ALA A 101 0.35 20.84 8.11
N ASP A 102 0.05 19.89 7.22
CA ASP A 102 -1.19 19.85 6.44
C ASP A 102 -2.32 19.12 7.18
N MET A 103 -2.00 18.42 8.28
CA MET A 103 -2.96 17.63 9.06
C MET A 103 -4.13 18.49 9.58
N VAL A 104 -3.87 19.73 9.97
CA VAL A 104 -4.91 20.66 10.46
C VAL A 104 -5.88 21.01 9.34
N ILE A 105 -5.38 21.24 8.12
CA ILE A 105 -6.21 21.54 6.95
C ILE A 105 -7.04 20.31 6.57
N PHE A 106 -6.40 19.13 6.53
CA PHE A 106 -7.07 17.87 6.22
C PHE A 106 -8.23 17.58 7.19
N MET A 107 -7.98 17.64 8.50
CA MET A 107 -9.02 17.38 9.51
C MET A 107 -10.11 18.47 9.50
N GLY A 108 -9.74 19.74 9.26
CA GLY A 108 -10.70 20.83 9.12
C GLY A 108 -11.67 20.60 7.96
N LEU A 109 -11.16 20.30 6.76
CA LEU A 109 -11.97 20.01 5.58
C LEU A 109 -12.83 18.76 5.76
N LEU A 110 -12.30 17.74 6.43
CA LEU A 110 -13.04 16.51 6.72
C LEU A 110 -14.23 16.79 7.67
N ASN A 111 -14.01 17.55 8.74
CA ASN A 111 -15.05 17.92 9.71
C ASN A 111 -16.11 18.86 9.11
N ASP A 112 -15.71 19.76 8.21
CA ASP A 112 -16.64 20.66 7.51
C ASP A 112 -17.59 19.90 6.56
N LEU A 113 -17.11 18.83 5.91
CA LEU A 113 -17.91 18.00 5.00
C LEU A 113 -18.76 16.94 5.72
N PHE A 114 -18.31 16.49 6.89
CA PHE A 114 -18.97 15.48 7.71
C PHE A 114 -19.32 16.06 9.08
N LEU A 115 -20.37 16.88 9.12
CA LEU A 115 -20.82 17.56 10.34
C LEU A 115 -21.27 16.58 11.42
N GLY A 116 -20.70 16.70 12.63
CA GLY A 116 -21.10 15.93 13.81
C GLY A 116 -20.65 14.47 13.82
N VAL A 117 -19.72 14.10 12.93
CA VAL A 117 -19.20 12.74 12.77
C VAL A 117 -17.76 12.69 13.26
N ASP A 118 -17.48 11.96 14.34
CA ASP A 118 -16.11 11.63 14.78
C ASP A 118 -16.03 10.21 15.34
N PRO A 119 -16.18 9.18 14.48
CA PRO A 119 -16.08 7.80 14.89
C PRO A 119 -14.66 7.49 15.36
N PRO A 120 -14.47 6.86 16.54
CA PRO A 120 -13.14 6.49 17.02
C PRO A 120 -12.46 5.50 16.06
N ARG A 121 -11.13 5.53 16.01
CA ARG A 121 -10.36 4.51 15.28
C ARG A 121 -10.56 3.15 15.97
N LYS A 122 -10.85 2.12 15.19
CA LYS A 122 -10.84 0.74 15.71
C LYS A 122 -9.40 0.35 15.99
N ARG A 123 -9.14 -0.03 17.24
CA ARG A 123 -7.83 -0.47 17.69
C ARG A 123 -7.88 -1.95 17.99
N ASP A 124 -6.87 -2.66 17.54
CA ASP A 124 -6.58 -4.01 18.00
C ASP A 124 -5.58 -3.90 19.15
N VAL A 125 -6.13 -3.81 20.38
CA VAL A 125 -5.33 -3.58 21.59
C VAL A 125 -4.39 -4.75 21.86
N GLU A 126 -4.79 -5.96 21.49
CA GLU A 126 -3.96 -7.14 21.71
C GLU A 126 -2.79 -7.18 20.74
N PHE A 127 -3.02 -6.80 19.47
CA PHE A 127 -1.95 -6.63 18.52
C PHE A 127 -0.92 -5.57 18.94
N GLU A 128 -1.40 -4.42 19.43
CA GLU A 128 -0.55 -3.34 19.92
C GLU A 128 0.37 -3.82 21.06
N LYS A 129 -0.14 -4.63 22.00
CA LYS A 129 0.68 -5.23 23.06
C LYS A 129 1.75 -6.18 22.53
N VAL A 130 1.43 -7.00 21.53
CA VAL A 130 2.41 -7.91 20.92
C VAL A 130 3.52 -7.15 20.20
N ILE A 131 3.17 -6.04 19.53
CA ILE A 131 4.15 -5.13 18.91
C ILE A 131 5.05 -4.53 19.99
N GLU A 132 4.46 -3.99 21.07
CA GLU A 132 5.19 -3.40 22.19
C GLU A 132 6.18 -4.41 22.80
N ALA A 133 5.71 -5.61 23.16
CA ALA A 133 6.57 -6.66 23.71
C ALA A 133 7.69 -7.05 22.74
N THR A 134 7.41 -7.10 21.44
CA THR A 134 8.41 -7.43 20.41
C THR A 134 9.43 -6.33 20.22
N ALA A 135 9.03 -5.07 20.29
CA ALA A 135 9.94 -3.93 20.21
C ALA A 135 10.90 -3.92 21.42
N VAL A 136 10.39 -4.16 22.63
CA VAL A 136 11.22 -4.27 23.86
C VAL A 136 12.23 -5.41 23.75
N GLU A 137 11.81 -6.59 23.28
CA GLU A 137 12.72 -7.73 23.09
C GLU A 137 13.80 -7.46 22.02
N MET A 138 13.50 -6.61 21.03
CA MET A 138 14.48 -6.15 20.05
C MET A 138 15.43 -5.07 20.57
N GLY A 139 15.25 -4.62 21.82
CA GLY A 139 16.04 -3.55 22.43
C GLY A 139 15.69 -2.15 21.91
N LEU A 140 14.47 -1.98 21.36
CA LEU A 140 13.98 -0.70 20.86
C LEU A 140 13.25 0.08 21.96
N THR A 141 13.28 1.40 21.86
CA THR A 141 12.44 2.28 22.68
C THR A 141 11.03 2.28 22.14
N VAL A 142 10.06 1.92 22.98
CA VAL A 142 8.66 1.92 22.59
C VAL A 142 8.10 3.33 22.75
N GLU A 143 7.62 3.89 21.65
CA GLU A 143 6.85 5.13 21.60
C GLU A 143 5.50 4.86 20.95
N ASP A 144 4.46 5.57 21.39
CA ASP A 144 3.09 5.38 20.88
C ASP A 144 2.99 5.64 19.37
N ASP A 145 3.72 6.64 18.84
CA ASP A 145 3.76 6.90 17.39
C ASP A 145 4.40 5.71 16.66
N PHE A 146 5.46 5.11 17.20
CA PHE A 146 6.12 3.96 16.58
C PHE A 146 5.17 2.75 16.48
N ILE A 147 4.42 2.45 17.55
CA ILE A 147 3.39 1.40 17.52
C ILE A 147 2.31 1.75 16.48
N LEU A 148 1.82 2.99 16.49
CA LEU A 148 0.82 3.46 15.53
C LEU A 148 1.28 3.28 14.08
N ARG A 149 2.54 3.62 13.75
CA ARG A 149 3.12 3.42 12.41
C ARG A 149 3.19 1.95 12.01
N ILE A 150 3.52 1.06 12.94
CA ILE A 150 3.56 -0.39 12.68
C ILE A 150 2.15 -0.93 12.42
N VAL A 151 1.15 -0.50 13.18
CA VAL A 151 -0.24 -0.89 12.95
C VAL A 151 -0.75 -0.35 11.60
N GLN A 152 -0.45 0.90 11.27
CA GLN A 152 -0.79 1.47 9.96
C GLN A 152 -0.13 0.71 8.81
N LEU A 153 1.12 0.27 9.00
CA LEU A 153 1.80 -0.56 8.00
C LEU A 153 1.11 -1.92 7.81
N SER A 154 0.65 -2.57 8.89
CA SER A 154 -0.06 -3.84 8.78
C SER A 154 -1.42 -3.69 8.08
N GLU A 155 -2.16 -2.63 8.41
CA GLU A 155 -3.43 -2.27 7.75
C GLU A 155 -3.21 -2.02 6.25
N LEU A 156 -2.18 -1.27 5.89
CA LEU A 156 -1.84 -1.02 4.48
C LEU A 156 -1.40 -2.30 3.74
N LEU A 157 -0.65 -3.19 4.40
CA LEU A 157 -0.23 -4.48 3.81
C LEU A 157 -1.41 -5.41 3.54
N ALA A 158 -2.50 -5.30 4.31
CA ALA A 158 -3.71 -6.09 4.07
C ALA A 158 -4.38 -5.66 2.76
N ILE A 159 -4.36 -4.37 2.44
CA ILE A 159 -5.08 -3.79 1.30
C ILE A 159 -4.22 -3.82 0.03
N ARG A 160 -2.94 -3.42 0.13
CA ARG A 160 -2.04 -3.24 -1.01
C ARG A 160 -0.92 -4.29 -1.01
N HIS A 161 -0.48 -4.65 -2.21
CA HIS A 161 0.66 -5.57 -2.39
C HIS A 161 1.99 -4.84 -2.58
N CYS A 162 1.96 -3.53 -2.81
CA CYS A 162 3.13 -2.67 -2.93
C CYS A 162 2.98 -1.49 -1.97
N ILE A 163 4.01 -1.16 -1.20
CA ILE A 163 3.98 -0.05 -0.24
C ILE A 163 5.32 0.68 -0.27
N PHE A 164 5.28 2.02 -0.23
CA PHE A 164 6.46 2.86 -0.09
C PHE A 164 6.62 3.32 1.36
N LEU A 165 7.68 2.85 2.02
CA LEU A 165 8.14 3.33 3.31
C LEU A 165 9.05 4.55 3.12
N MET A 166 8.44 5.73 3.12
CA MET A 166 9.13 7.00 2.89
C MET A 166 9.67 7.59 4.19
N GLY A 167 10.88 8.15 4.15
CA GLY A 167 11.44 8.90 5.28
C GLY A 167 12.95 9.02 5.24
N CYS A 168 13.53 9.73 6.21
CA CYS A 168 14.97 9.81 6.34
C CYS A 168 15.55 8.49 6.90
N THR A 169 16.78 8.19 6.51
CA THR A 169 17.58 7.13 7.13
C THR A 169 17.72 7.41 8.63
N GLY A 170 17.59 6.37 9.46
CA GLY A 170 17.60 6.52 10.92
C GLY A 170 16.23 6.83 11.54
N GLY A 171 15.17 7.01 10.74
CA GLY A 171 13.80 7.22 11.22
C GLY A 171 13.06 5.93 11.63
N GLY A 172 13.75 4.84 11.94
CA GLY A 172 13.13 3.59 12.41
C GLY A 172 12.34 2.79 11.38
N ARG A 173 12.32 3.15 10.09
CA ARG A 173 11.56 2.44 9.03
C ARG A 173 11.93 0.97 8.91
N THR A 174 13.23 0.69 8.91
CA THR A 174 13.77 -0.66 8.84
C THR A 174 13.32 -1.50 10.05
N GLU A 175 13.33 -0.88 11.22
CA GLU A 175 12.87 -1.53 12.45
C GLU A 175 11.35 -1.71 12.48
N ALA A 176 10.56 -0.80 11.90
CA ALA A 176 9.11 -0.90 11.86
C ALA A 176 8.63 -2.20 11.16
N TYR A 177 9.13 -2.50 9.97
CA TYR A 177 8.75 -3.76 9.30
C TYR A 177 9.41 -4.99 9.93
N ARG A 178 10.60 -4.87 10.54
CA ARG A 178 11.24 -5.99 11.26
C ARG A 178 10.46 -6.38 12.52
N VAL A 179 10.04 -5.39 13.30
CA VAL A 179 9.17 -5.59 14.48
C VAL A 179 7.86 -6.19 14.02
N LEU A 180 7.24 -5.67 12.96
CA LEU A 180 6.01 -6.24 12.40
C LEU A 180 6.18 -7.70 12.00
N ALA A 181 7.25 -8.05 11.28
CA ALA A 181 7.52 -9.41 10.86
C ALA A 181 7.68 -10.37 12.05
N LYS A 182 8.38 -9.95 13.11
CA LYS A 182 8.52 -10.74 14.33
C LYS A 182 7.23 -10.82 15.14
N ALA A 183 6.46 -9.74 15.21
CA ALA A 183 5.15 -9.72 15.88
C ALA A 183 4.19 -10.71 15.21
N ILE A 184 4.16 -10.75 13.87
CA ILE A 184 3.39 -11.74 13.10
C ILE A 184 3.87 -13.17 13.41
N GLN A 185 5.19 -13.40 13.49
CA GLN A 185 5.74 -14.73 13.80
C GLN A 185 5.39 -15.21 15.22
N LYS A 186 5.34 -14.30 16.19
CA LYS A 186 4.90 -14.62 17.55
C LYS A 186 3.41 -14.97 17.59
N GLY A 187 2.61 -14.27 16.78
CA GLY A 187 1.16 -14.42 16.77
C GLY A 187 0.52 -13.85 18.04
N VAL A 188 -0.78 -14.08 18.17
CA VAL A 188 -1.58 -13.68 19.33
C VAL A 188 -2.35 -14.90 19.84
N ASP A 189 -2.44 -15.08 21.16
CA ASP A 189 -3.16 -16.19 21.80
C ASP A 189 -4.66 -15.87 21.99
N VAL A 190 -5.34 -15.38 20.94
CA VAL A 190 -6.80 -15.13 20.94
C VAL A 190 -7.56 -16.14 20.07
N PRO A 191 -8.83 -16.45 20.40
CA PRO A 191 -9.69 -17.27 19.54
C PRO A 191 -9.78 -16.70 18.13
N GLU A 192 -9.78 -17.56 17.10
CA GLU A 192 -9.73 -17.14 15.67
C GLU A 192 -10.86 -16.19 15.26
N GLU A 193 -11.99 -16.24 15.98
CA GLU A 193 -13.20 -15.44 15.74
C GLU A 193 -13.05 -13.96 16.16
N GLU A 194 -12.12 -13.63 17.06
CA GLU A 194 -11.88 -12.25 17.54
C GLU A 194 -10.80 -11.51 16.73
N ILE A 195 -10.22 -12.18 15.74
CA ILE A 195 -9.04 -11.69 15.02
C ILE A 195 -9.47 -10.76 13.90
N VAL A 196 -9.21 -9.47 14.09
CA VAL A 196 -9.57 -8.40 13.15
C VAL A 196 -8.59 -8.33 11.97
N ASN A 197 -7.34 -8.76 12.16
CA ASN A 197 -6.29 -8.65 11.16
C ASN A 197 -5.88 -10.04 10.62
N ASP A 198 -5.98 -10.23 9.30
CA ASP A 198 -5.60 -11.50 8.64
C ASP A 198 -4.13 -11.90 8.89
N TYR A 199 -3.26 -10.93 9.21
CA TYR A 199 -1.86 -11.19 9.59
C TYR A 199 -1.68 -11.77 11.00
N LEU A 200 -2.73 -11.80 11.82
CA LEU A 200 -2.67 -12.18 13.24
C LEU A 200 -3.43 -13.43 13.59
N ARG A 201 -3.91 -14.20 12.61
CA ARG A 201 -4.66 -15.44 12.88
C ARG A 201 -3.86 -16.39 13.78
N ALA A 202 -4.37 -16.62 14.99
CA ALA A 202 -3.73 -17.31 16.12
C ALA A 202 -3.27 -18.74 15.81
N CYS A 203 -3.88 -19.39 14.83
CA CYS A 203 -3.45 -20.70 14.35
C CYS A 203 -2.14 -20.68 13.55
N ASN A 204 -1.53 -19.51 13.38
CA ASN A 204 -0.53 -19.31 12.36
C ASN A 204 0.63 -18.46 12.88
N LYS A 205 1.56 -19.12 13.58
CA LYS A 205 2.96 -18.68 13.75
C LYS A 205 3.66 -18.65 12.38
N LYS A 206 3.10 -17.90 11.44
CA LYS A 206 3.50 -17.88 10.03
C LYS A 206 4.92 -17.38 9.96
N LYS A 207 5.78 -18.13 9.28
CA LYS A 207 7.16 -17.73 9.10
C LYS A 207 7.20 -16.61 8.07
N VAL A 208 7.26 -15.36 8.53
CA VAL A 208 7.47 -14.23 7.61
C VAL A 208 8.85 -14.35 6.98
N VAL A 209 8.90 -14.56 5.65
CA VAL A 209 10.15 -14.63 4.89
C VAL A 209 10.47 -13.25 4.33
N LEU A 210 11.59 -12.69 4.76
CA LEU A 210 12.10 -11.40 4.30
C LEU A 210 13.24 -11.63 3.30
N ARG A 211 13.16 -10.98 2.13
CA ARG A 211 14.26 -10.88 1.16
C ARG A 211 14.59 -9.41 0.95
N ASP A 212 15.74 -9.01 1.46
CA ASP A 212 16.26 -7.64 1.34
C ASP A 212 17.17 -7.53 0.11
N ILE A 213 16.85 -6.59 -0.77
CA ILE A 213 17.55 -6.38 -2.03
C ILE A 213 17.73 -4.89 -2.24
N ASN A 214 18.98 -4.47 -2.49
CA ASN A 214 19.25 -3.12 -2.94
C ASN A 214 19.27 -3.06 -4.48
N PRO A 215 18.25 -2.48 -5.14
CA PRO A 215 18.15 -2.47 -6.60
C PRO A 215 19.25 -1.64 -7.27
N LYS A 216 19.89 -0.71 -6.54
CA LYS A 216 20.99 0.13 -7.05
C LYS A 216 22.37 -0.48 -6.84
N SER A 217 22.48 -1.54 -6.04
CA SER A 217 23.77 -2.23 -5.83
C SER A 217 24.24 -3.00 -7.07
N ILE A 218 23.33 -3.28 -8.00
CA ILE A 218 23.58 -4.04 -9.23
C ILE A 218 23.03 -3.31 -10.45
N SER A 219 23.45 -3.70 -11.64
CA SER A 219 22.92 -3.12 -12.87
C SER A 219 21.46 -3.54 -13.08
N THR A 220 20.67 -2.72 -13.78
CA THR A 220 19.27 -3.04 -14.12
C THR A 220 19.16 -4.36 -14.91
N GLN A 221 20.17 -4.68 -15.72
CA GLN A 221 20.25 -5.94 -16.46
C GLN A 221 20.45 -7.13 -15.51
N GLU A 222 21.31 -7.01 -14.50
CA GLU A 222 21.50 -8.08 -13.49
C GLU A 222 20.33 -8.17 -12.51
N PHE A 223 19.58 -7.09 -12.31
CA PHE A 223 18.39 -7.08 -11.46
C PHE A 223 17.21 -7.83 -12.10
N TYR A 224 16.90 -7.56 -13.37
CA TYR A 224 15.77 -8.20 -14.08
C TYR A 224 16.15 -9.41 -14.94
N GLY A 225 17.40 -9.50 -15.37
CA GLY A 225 17.87 -10.50 -16.32
C GLY A 225 18.08 -9.92 -17.72
N TYR A 226 18.93 -10.58 -18.49
CA TYR A 226 19.30 -10.18 -19.84
C TYR A 226 19.64 -11.38 -20.72
N VAL A 227 19.55 -11.19 -22.03
CA VAL A 227 20.07 -12.17 -23.01
C VAL A 227 21.55 -11.87 -23.24
N ASN A 228 22.41 -12.85 -23.02
CA ASN A 228 23.82 -12.73 -23.37
C ASN A 228 23.94 -12.68 -24.90
N LEU A 229 24.49 -11.60 -25.45
CA LEU A 229 24.58 -11.41 -26.91
C LEU A 229 25.49 -12.44 -27.61
N SER A 230 26.50 -12.96 -26.90
CA SER A 230 27.46 -13.91 -27.46
C SER A 230 26.91 -15.32 -27.52
N THR A 231 26.23 -15.78 -26.45
CA THR A 231 25.67 -17.15 -26.38
C THR A 231 24.21 -17.22 -26.81
N ARG A 232 23.51 -16.08 -26.87
CA ARG A 232 22.06 -15.95 -27.02
C ARG A 232 21.25 -16.67 -25.94
N GLU A 233 21.87 -16.97 -24.81
CA GLU A 233 21.20 -17.58 -23.67
C GLU A 233 20.64 -16.52 -22.72
N TRP A 234 19.53 -16.86 -22.08
CA TRP A 234 18.92 -16.03 -21.05
C TRP A 234 19.66 -16.21 -19.72
N LYS A 235 20.03 -15.09 -19.10
CA LYS A 235 20.54 -15.07 -17.73
C LYS A 235 19.51 -14.41 -16.83
N ASP A 236 19.02 -15.15 -15.85
CA ASP A 236 18.08 -14.64 -14.86
C ASP A 236 18.70 -13.52 -14.01
N GLY A 237 17.87 -12.53 -13.70
CA GLY A 237 18.22 -11.49 -12.76
C GLY A 237 17.89 -11.86 -11.32
N MET A 238 18.41 -11.07 -10.39
CA MET A 238 18.20 -11.25 -8.96
C MET A 238 16.72 -11.16 -8.57
N MET A 239 15.97 -10.20 -9.11
CA MET A 239 14.55 -10.02 -8.81
C MET A 239 13.70 -11.20 -9.33
N SER A 240 13.95 -11.63 -10.56
CA SER A 240 13.28 -12.80 -11.13
C SER A 240 13.57 -14.07 -10.35
N TYR A 241 14.82 -14.25 -9.90
CA TYR A 241 15.21 -15.38 -9.07
C TYR A 241 14.44 -15.39 -7.74
N TYR A 242 14.45 -14.29 -6.99
CA TYR A 242 13.76 -14.23 -5.69
C TYR A 242 12.24 -14.34 -5.83
N MET A 243 11.63 -13.75 -6.87
CA MET A 243 10.21 -13.93 -7.11
C MET A 243 9.85 -15.39 -7.38
N ARG A 244 10.65 -16.12 -8.17
CA ARG A 244 10.42 -17.56 -8.41
C ARG A 244 10.69 -18.39 -7.16
N GLU A 245 11.77 -18.10 -6.43
CA GLU A 245 12.12 -18.81 -5.19
C GLU A 245 10.95 -18.73 -4.20
N LEU A 246 10.46 -17.50 -3.94
CA LEU A 246 9.36 -17.26 -3.01
C LEU A 246 8.03 -17.86 -3.50
N ALA A 247 7.77 -17.85 -4.81
CA ALA A 247 6.58 -18.46 -5.39
C ALA A 247 6.62 -20.01 -5.39
N THR A 248 7.80 -20.61 -5.27
CA THR A 248 7.98 -22.08 -5.24
C THR A 248 7.77 -22.67 -3.84
N ILE A 249 7.90 -21.84 -2.79
CA ILE A 249 7.65 -22.28 -1.42
C ILE A 249 6.15 -22.65 -1.31
N PRO A 250 5.80 -23.88 -0.90
CA PRO A 250 4.43 -24.37 -0.94
C PRO A 250 3.52 -23.80 0.18
N ASP A 251 4.02 -22.88 1.00
CA ASP A 251 3.26 -22.23 2.08
C ASP A 251 2.59 -20.93 1.60
N GLU A 252 1.52 -20.53 2.30
CA GLU A 252 0.85 -19.23 2.09
C GLU A 252 1.28 -18.19 3.13
N ASP A 253 2.45 -18.42 3.74
CA ASP A 253 3.00 -17.50 4.73
C ASP A 253 3.38 -16.16 4.07
N PRO A 254 3.31 -15.04 4.80
CA PRO A 254 3.68 -13.73 4.28
C PRO A 254 5.14 -13.72 3.81
N LYS A 255 5.33 -13.37 2.54
CA LYS A 255 6.66 -13.26 1.93
C LYS A 255 6.88 -11.82 1.49
N TRP A 256 7.84 -11.13 2.07
CA TRP A 256 8.10 -9.73 1.73
C TRP A 256 9.44 -9.60 1.02
N ILE A 257 9.40 -8.94 -0.13
CA ILE A 257 10.60 -8.49 -0.83
C ILE A 257 10.77 -7.01 -0.46
N ILE A 258 11.84 -6.73 0.26
CA ILE A 258 12.24 -5.38 0.63
C ILE A 258 13.18 -4.87 -0.45
N LEU A 259 12.82 -3.71 -1.02
CA LEU A 259 13.62 -3.00 -2.00
C LEU A 259 14.19 -1.77 -1.30
N ASP A 260 15.37 -1.92 -0.71
CA ASP A 260 16.08 -0.86 0.01
C ASP A 260 17.00 -0.08 -0.93
N GLY A 261 16.58 1.10 -1.33
CA GLY A 261 17.38 1.98 -2.18
C GLY A 261 16.56 3.04 -2.89
N ASP A 262 17.26 4.08 -3.36
CA ASP A 262 16.60 5.18 -4.05
C ASP A 262 15.93 4.73 -5.35
N LEU A 263 14.74 5.26 -5.60
CA LEU A 263 14.04 5.06 -6.86
C LEU A 263 14.76 5.75 -8.01
N ASP A 264 14.84 5.03 -9.13
CA ASP A 264 15.35 5.54 -10.41
C ASP A 264 14.38 5.08 -11.49
N ALA A 265 14.04 5.99 -12.40
CA ALA A 265 13.11 5.75 -13.50
C ALA A 265 13.47 4.49 -14.30
N ASN A 266 14.76 4.24 -14.53
CA ASN A 266 15.22 3.15 -15.38
C ASN A 266 14.84 1.76 -14.85
N TRP A 267 14.93 1.54 -13.53
CA TRP A 267 14.61 0.24 -12.96
C TRP A 267 13.15 0.15 -12.51
N ILE A 268 12.54 1.24 -12.00
CA ILE A 268 11.17 1.18 -11.47
C ILE A 268 10.11 1.02 -12.56
N GLU A 269 10.39 1.47 -13.80
CA GLU A 269 9.43 1.36 -14.90
C GLU A 269 9.03 -0.08 -15.23
N SER A 270 9.99 -1.01 -15.16
CA SER A 270 9.75 -2.45 -15.37
C SER A 270 8.85 -3.06 -14.29
N MET A 271 8.67 -2.39 -13.14
CA MET A 271 7.83 -2.85 -12.03
C MET A 271 6.40 -2.30 -12.08
N ASN A 272 6.09 -1.40 -13.01
CA ASN A 272 4.75 -0.78 -13.11
C ASN A 272 3.62 -1.82 -13.21
N SER A 273 3.80 -2.86 -14.03
CA SER A 273 2.81 -3.93 -14.18
C SER A 273 2.70 -4.84 -12.94
N THR A 274 3.77 -4.92 -12.14
CA THR A 274 3.78 -5.65 -10.87
C THR A 274 3.08 -4.85 -9.77
N MET A 275 3.24 -3.53 -9.76
CA MET A 275 2.60 -2.62 -8.79
C MET A 275 1.11 -2.39 -9.09
N ASP A 276 0.71 -2.43 -10.36
CA ASP A 276 -0.71 -2.37 -10.75
C ASP A 276 -1.48 -3.66 -10.33
N ASP A 277 -2.82 -3.63 -10.45
CA ASP A 277 -3.74 -4.73 -10.12
C ASP A 277 -3.41 -6.06 -10.85
N ASN A 278 -2.63 -6.00 -11.93
CA ASN A 278 -2.20 -7.17 -12.71
C ASN A 278 -1.25 -8.09 -11.92
N ARG A 279 -0.47 -7.54 -10.97
CA ARG A 279 0.50 -8.28 -10.14
C ARG A 279 1.46 -9.15 -10.97
N LEU A 280 1.98 -8.59 -12.07
CA LEU A 280 2.75 -9.35 -13.06
C LEU A 280 4.07 -8.66 -13.39
N LEU A 281 5.19 -9.31 -13.08
CA LEU A 281 6.51 -8.91 -13.57
C LEU A 281 6.70 -9.44 -14.99
N THR A 282 6.93 -8.53 -15.94
CA THR A 282 7.23 -8.89 -17.33
C THR A 282 8.71 -8.66 -17.59
N LEU A 283 9.42 -9.73 -17.88
CA LEU A 283 10.85 -9.70 -18.15
C LEU A 283 11.13 -9.35 -19.62
N PRO A 284 12.33 -8.83 -19.96
CA PRO A 284 12.76 -8.64 -21.35
C PRO A 284 12.69 -9.91 -22.22
N SER A 285 12.74 -11.10 -21.62
CA SER A 285 12.51 -12.39 -22.29
C SER A 285 11.07 -12.63 -22.75
N ASN A 286 10.14 -11.72 -22.40
CA ASN A 286 8.69 -11.91 -22.42
C ASN A 286 8.15 -12.95 -21.43
N GLU A 287 8.98 -13.48 -20.54
CA GLU A 287 8.49 -14.28 -19.41
C GLU A 287 7.67 -13.39 -18.47
N ARG A 288 6.59 -13.98 -17.95
CA ARG A 288 5.62 -13.32 -17.07
C ARG A 288 5.58 -14.05 -15.74
N ILE A 289 6.11 -13.42 -14.70
CA ILE A 289 6.15 -13.97 -13.34
C ILE A 289 5.08 -13.28 -12.51
N ARG A 290 4.14 -14.05 -11.98
CA ARG A 290 3.04 -13.52 -11.17
C ARG A 290 3.47 -13.34 -9.72
N LEU A 291 3.14 -12.20 -9.13
CA LEU A 291 3.24 -11.97 -7.70
C LEU A 291 2.02 -12.58 -7.01
N LEU A 292 2.25 -13.57 -6.13
CA LEU A 292 1.19 -14.27 -5.42
C LEU A 292 0.53 -13.35 -4.35
N PRO A 293 -0.73 -13.60 -3.94
CA PRO A 293 -1.43 -12.73 -2.98
C PRO A 293 -0.74 -12.55 -1.62
N HIS A 294 -0.04 -13.59 -1.14
CA HIS A 294 0.72 -13.57 0.11
C HIS A 294 2.13 -12.96 -0.03
N MET A 295 2.54 -12.62 -1.26
CA MET A 295 3.79 -11.91 -1.53
C MET A 295 3.56 -10.39 -1.54
N LYS A 296 4.43 -9.64 -0.88
CA LYS A 296 4.36 -8.18 -0.77
C LYS A 296 5.70 -7.54 -1.17
N LEU A 297 5.62 -6.37 -1.78
CA LEU A 297 6.75 -5.55 -2.16
C LEU A 297 6.78 -4.31 -1.26
N ILE A 298 7.85 -4.14 -0.50
CA ILE A 298 8.02 -3.00 0.39
C ILE A 298 9.23 -2.22 -0.11
N PHE A 299 9.05 -0.96 -0.48
CA PHE A 299 10.13 -0.11 -0.96
C PHE A 299 10.54 0.81 0.18
N GLU A 300 11.76 0.65 0.68
CA GLU A 300 12.35 1.57 1.64
C GLU A 300 13.07 2.68 0.87
N ILE A 301 12.49 3.88 0.82
CA ILE A 301 12.95 4.96 -0.08
C ILE A 301 13.01 6.29 0.67
N ARG A 302 14.00 7.13 0.36
CA ARG A 302 14.11 8.43 1.03
C ARG A 302 13.06 9.43 0.59
N ASN A 303 12.89 9.56 -0.73
CA ASN A 303 11.98 10.52 -1.36
C ASN A 303 11.62 10.05 -2.78
N LEU A 304 10.62 10.72 -3.37
CA LEU A 304 10.12 10.45 -4.72
C LEU A 304 10.64 11.46 -5.76
N LYS A 305 11.73 12.19 -5.49
CA LYS A 305 12.19 13.31 -6.35
C LYS A 305 12.51 12.88 -7.79
N PHE A 306 13.02 11.67 -7.96
CA PHE A 306 13.42 11.10 -9.25
C PHE A 306 12.41 10.07 -9.80
N ALA A 307 11.29 9.88 -9.11
CA ALA A 307 10.22 9.00 -9.56
C ALA A 307 9.15 9.80 -10.30
N THR A 308 8.49 9.17 -11.26
CA THR A 308 7.33 9.81 -11.90
C THR A 308 6.13 9.82 -10.94
N PRO A 309 5.24 10.83 -11.00
CA PRO A 309 4.01 10.82 -10.21
C PRO A 309 3.18 9.56 -10.44
N ALA A 310 3.20 9.01 -11.66
CA ALA A 310 2.52 7.76 -12.01
C ALA A 310 3.03 6.57 -11.17
N THR A 311 4.32 6.53 -10.85
CA THR A 311 4.91 5.51 -9.97
C THR A 311 4.34 5.58 -8.56
N ALA A 312 4.20 6.80 -8.01
CA ALA A 312 3.60 7.02 -6.69
C ALA A 312 2.14 6.55 -6.63
N THR A 313 1.36 6.79 -7.69
CA THR A 313 -0.07 6.38 -7.71
C THR A 313 -0.29 4.86 -7.74
N ARG A 314 0.75 4.08 -8.07
CA ARG A 314 0.68 2.63 -8.19
C ARG A 314 1.01 1.89 -6.89
N ALA A 315 1.63 2.56 -5.92
CA ALA A 315 2.05 1.99 -4.64
C ALA A 315 1.25 2.60 -3.49
#